data_AF-A0A7S2UV06-F1
#
_entry.id   AF-A0A7S2UV06-F1
#
_cell.length_a   1.000
_cell.length_b   1.000
_cell.length_c   1.000
_cell.angle_alpha   90.00
_cell.angle_beta   90.00
_cell.angle_gamma   90.00
#
_symmetry.space_group_name_H-M   'P 1'
#
loop_
_entity.id
_entity.type
_entity.pdbx_description
1 polymer ?
#
loop_
_entity_poly.entity_id
_entity_poly.type
_entity_poly.pdbx_seq_one_letter_code
_entity_poly.pdbx_strand_id
1 'polypeptide(L)'
;MTSTIFRDAQYTSHEVTVDEEQIKWFEQVVKDHPSSEGWKIFVFTHAPPNGSGLRVLQENHVVNGCCWLNHSNEAQCRKFIELVREHRSIKGWFSGHFHLGQDYQDSITFPTIDPKEGPYPNRGSCVFVQTSVMRGGTSRDGRQQSRLIRGDKEGFQICTVDHQQDGKIRVDASITYSDSNHEVGIYCHEDVVRKGEEFFKVYAPSAGDALHPPDENMLRFEDELHLDFEVTHDTKAWWYMSDGRVLGMLNGMLIEYDQSTLAPLGLVVGADELIGKRIAVVDSGIPDECIVSDEEGMEGVEIDCAQRFDNREQAVLLIDAKDGGVTVVQPNEDGSYWRKIVRNKMVRMKEKRRIDAAKMYAENILEKADATIVSSWGPYTSTVGTAKKTGVEGLTVPSKVFT
;
A
#
# COMPACT_ATOMS: atom_id res chain seq x y z
N MET A 1 -16.49 -13.85 -6.60
CA MET A 1 -15.44 -13.47 -7.57
C MET A 1 -15.01 -12.05 -7.22
N THR A 2 -13.71 -11.82 -6.97
CA THR A 2 -13.19 -10.46 -6.64
C THR A 2 -12.73 -9.74 -7.90
N SER A 3 -13.03 -8.45 -8.02
CA SER A 3 -12.94 -7.56 -9.20
C SER A 3 -14.24 -7.41 -9.99
N THR A 4 -15.27 -6.87 -9.35
CA THR A 4 -16.60 -6.60 -9.92
C THR A 4 -16.62 -5.47 -10.95
N ILE A 5 -15.58 -4.63 -11.00
CA ILE A 5 -15.49 -3.45 -11.89
C ILE A 5 -14.13 -3.32 -12.61
N PHE A 6 -13.49 -4.44 -13.01
CA PHE A 6 -12.14 -4.55 -13.61
C PHE A 6 -11.76 -3.53 -14.72
N ARG A 7 -12.73 -2.81 -15.31
CA ARG A 7 -12.52 -1.77 -16.33
C ARG A 7 -13.11 -0.41 -15.99
N ASP A 8 -14.05 -0.37 -15.06
CA ASP A 8 -14.77 0.85 -14.65
C ASP A 8 -14.22 1.42 -13.34
N ALA A 9 -13.22 0.77 -12.74
CA ALA A 9 -12.46 1.30 -11.62
C ALA A 9 -11.93 2.71 -11.93
N GLN A 10 -12.21 3.63 -11.00
CA GLN A 10 -12.03 5.07 -11.16
C GLN A 10 -10.58 5.45 -11.42
N TYR A 11 -9.65 4.85 -10.66
CA TYR A 11 -8.24 5.21 -10.71
C TYR A 11 -7.43 4.21 -11.52
N THR A 12 -7.51 2.91 -11.22
CA THR A 12 -6.70 1.90 -11.90
C THR A 12 -7.50 0.64 -12.22
N SER A 13 -7.43 0.21 -13.48
CA SER A 13 -8.06 -1.04 -13.94
C SER A 13 -7.41 -2.31 -13.36
N HIS A 14 -6.35 -2.17 -12.56
CA HIS A 14 -5.71 -3.29 -11.87
C HIS A 14 -6.15 -3.37 -10.40
N GLU A 15 -6.91 -2.40 -9.91
CA GLU A 15 -7.52 -2.48 -8.60
C GLU A 15 -8.55 -3.61 -8.59
N VAL A 16 -8.55 -4.35 -7.47
CA VAL A 16 -9.52 -5.40 -7.22
C VAL A 16 -10.60 -4.83 -6.32
N THR A 17 -11.79 -4.69 -6.88
CA THR A 17 -12.97 -4.22 -6.14
C THR A 17 -13.90 -5.37 -5.82
N VAL A 18 -14.40 -5.36 -4.60
CA VAL A 18 -15.48 -6.19 -4.06
C VAL A 18 -16.61 -5.23 -3.73
N ASP A 19 -17.79 -5.46 -4.29
CA ASP A 19 -18.92 -4.55 -4.07
C ASP A 19 -19.53 -4.71 -2.66
N GLU A 20 -20.42 -3.78 -2.30
CA GLU A 20 -21.06 -3.78 -0.98
C GLU A 20 -21.92 -5.01 -0.72
N GLU A 21 -22.54 -5.59 -1.75
CA GLU A 21 -23.37 -6.80 -1.61
C GLU A 21 -22.49 -7.99 -1.21
N GLN A 22 -21.34 -8.15 -1.86
CA GLN A 22 -20.35 -9.16 -1.53
C GLN A 22 -19.74 -8.94 -0.13
N ILE A 23 -19.47 -7.70 0.26
CA ILE A 23 -18.98 -7.38 1.60
C ILE A 23 -20.03 -7.74 2.66
N LYS A 24 -21.29 -7.34 2.47
CA LYS A 24 -22.40 -7.66 3.38
C LYS A 24 -22.62 -9.16 3.50
N TRP A 25 -22.57 -9.88 2.38
CA TRP A 25 -22.64 -11.34 2.37
C TRP A 25 -21.49 -11.96 3.17
N PHE A 26 -20.25 -11.52 2.95
CA PHE A 26 -19.09 -12.06 3.66
C PHE A 26 -19.15 -11.78 5.16
N GLU A 27 -19.54 -10.56 5.54
CA GLU A 27 -19.78 -10.17 6.94
C GLU A 27 -20.84 -11.06 7.60
N GLN A 28 -21.94 -11.35 6.92
CA GLN A 28 -22.97 -12.25 7.43
C GLN A 28 -22.44 -13.68 7.59
N VAL A 29 -21.67 -14.19 6.61
CA VAL A 29 -21.05 -15.53 6.69
C VAL A 29 -20.18 -15.66 7.93
N VAL A 30 -19.32 -14.69 8.23
CA VAL A 30 -18.40 -14.79 9.38
C VAL A 30 -19.12 -14.58 10.72
N LYS A 31 -20.24 -13.84 10.74
CA LYS A 31 -21.15 -13.71 11.90
C LYS A 31 -21.87 -15.02 12.21
N ASP A 32 -22.37 -15.71 11.19
CA ASP A 32 -23.12 -16.95 11.33
C ASP A 32 -22.24 -18.17 11.63
N HIS A 33 -20.91 -18.02 11.52
CA HIS A 33 -19.94 -19.10 11.70
C HIS A 33 -18.83 -18.68 12.69
N PRO A 34 -19.17 -18.45 13.97
CA PRO A 34 -18.22 -17.92 14.96
C PRO A 34 -17.23 -18.99 15.45
N SER A 35 -16.05 -18.56 15.91
CA SER A 35 -15.02 -19.46 16.44
C SER A 35 -15.47 -20.20 17.70
N SER A 36 -16.41 -19.63 18.46
CA SER A 36 -17.03 -20.25 19.63
C SER A 36 -17.76 -21.55 19.32
N GLU A 37 -18.18 -21.74 18.06
CA GLU A 37 -18.80 -22.98 17.57
C GLU A 37 -17.79 -23.90 16.86
N GLY A 38 -16.50 -23.56 16.90
CA GLY A 38 -15.42 -24.35 16.31
C GLY A 38 -15.16 -24.10 14.83
N TRP A 39 -15.81 -23.09 14.23
CA TRP A 39 -15.61 -22.76 12.82
C TRP A 39 -14.22 -22.21 12.53
N LYS A 40 -13.67 -22.63 11.39
CA LYS A 40 -12.37 -22.23 10.85
C LYS A 40 -12.54 -21.90 9.36
N ILE A 41 -12.46 -20.61 9.05
CA ILE A 41 -12.74 -20.05 7.73
C ILE A 41 -11.42 -19.73 7.04
N PHE A 42 -11.32 -20.17 5.79
CA PHE A 42 -10.19 -19.89 4.89
C PHE A 42 -10.73 -19.02 3.74
N VAL A 43 -10.11 -17.87 3.55
CA VAL A 43 -10.56 -16.87 2.57
C VAL A 43 -9.58 -16.84 1.41
N PHE A 44 -10.10 -16.75 0.18
CA PHE A 44 -9.31 -16.68 -1.05
C PHE A 44 -9.73 -15.49 -1.88
N THR A 45 -8.80 -14.58 -2.16
CA THR A 45 -9.06 -13.36 -2.95
C THR A 45 -7.99 -13.15 -4.00
N HIS A 46 -8.27 -12.31 -5.01
CA HIS A 46 -7.22 -11.94 -5.96
C HIS A 46 -6.15 -11.08 -5.29
N ALA A 47 -6.50 -9.90 -4.76
CA ALA A 47 -5.61 -9.04 -3.98
C ALA A 47 -5.76 -9.28 -2.47
N PRO A 48 -4.72 -9.06 -1.68
CA PRO A 48 -4.81 -9.15 -0.22
C PRO A 48 -5.55 -7.97 0.39
N PRO A 49 -6.10 -8.14 1.60
CA PRO A 49 -6.65 -7.03 2.35
C PRO A 49 -5.53 -6.10 2.83
N ASN A 50 -5.85 -4.82 2.95
CA ASN A 50 -4.97 -3.85 3.58
C ASN A 50 -4.67 -4.28 5.02
N GLY A 51 -3.44 -4.06 5.50
CA GLY A 51 -3.03 -4.51 6.83
C GLY A 51 -2.73 -6.00 7.00
N SER A 52 -2.86 -6.81 5.95
CA SER A 52 -2.42 -8.23 5.96
C SER A 52 -0.94 -8.41 6.33
N GLY A 53 -0.12 -7.38 6.12
CA GLY A 53 1.32 -7.42 6.37
C GLY A 53 2.12 -8.15 5.30
N LEU A 54 1.50 -8.65 4.23
CA LEU A 54 2.21 -9.19 3.08
C LEU A 54 3.02 -8.06 2.43
N ARG A 55 4.36 -8.20 2.43
CA ARG A 55 5.31 -7.11 2.09
C ARG A 55 6.20 -7.38 0.89
N VAL A 56 6.08 -8.59 0.33
CA VAL A 56 6.70 -8.95 -0.95
C VAL A 56 5.87 -8.30 -2.05
N LEU A 57 6.08 -7.00 -2.19
CA LEU A 57 5.31 -6.13 -3.05
C LEU A 57 6.23 -5.63 -4.17
N GLN A 58 5.63 -4.99 -5.16
CA GLN A 58 6.40 -4.20 -6.10
C GLN A 58 6.06 -2.75 -5.92
N GLU A 59 7.06 -1.89 -6.08
CA GLU A 59 6.92 -0.43 -6.07
C GLU A 59 5.68 0.01 -6.90
N ASN A 60 5.48 -0.59 -8.07
CA ASN A 60 4.32 -0.32 -8.92
C ASN A 60 2.97 -0.47 -8.20
N HIS A 61 2.76 -1.47 -7.34
CA HIS A 61 1.45 -1.65 -6.70
C HIS A 61 1.18 -0.52 -5.69
N VAL A 62 2.23 -0.04 -5.01
CA VAL A 62 2.17 1.09 -4.07
C VAL A 62 1.96 2.39 -4.83
N VAL A 63 2.78 2.65 -5.85
CA VAL A 63 2.69 3.87 -6.68
C VAL A 63 1.35 3.99 -7.39
N ASN A 64 0.73 2.87 -7.80
CA ASN A 64 -0.54 2.87 -8.52
C ASN A 64 -1.78 2.87 -7.60
N GLY A 65 -1.62 2.77 -6.28
CA GLY A 65 -2.77 2.64 -5.37
C GLY A 65 -3.61 1.39 -5.69
N CYS A 66 -2.98 0.26 -5.98
CA CYS A 66 -3.68 -0.97 -6.37
C CYS A 66 -3.22 -2.23 -5.64
N CYS A 67 -2.44 -2.12 -4.57
CA CYS A 67 -2.00 -3.26 -3.74
C CYS A 67 -3.15 -4.08 -3.15
N TRP A 68 -4.20 -3.41 -2.67
CA TRP A 68 -5.16 -3.99 -1.72
C TRP A 68 -6.55 -4.14 -2.33
N LEU A 69 -7.40 -4.95 -1.69
CA LEU A 69 -8.84 -4.97 -1.97
C LEU A 69 -9.44 -3.60 -1.68
N ASN A 70 -10.23 -3.09 -2.63
CA ASN A 70 -10.93 -1.80 -2.54
C ASN A 70 -10.00 -0.63 -2.16
N HIS A 71 -8.74 -0.68 -2.61
CA HIS A 71 -7.69 0.24 -2.19
C HIS A 71 -8.10 1.71 -2.28
N SER A 72 -8.84 2.11 -3.32
CA SER A 72 -9.22 3.50 -3.51
C SER A 72 -10.41 3.97 -2.67
N ASN A 73 -11.05 3.08 -1.92
CA ASN A 73 -12.14 3.41 -1.01
C ASN A 73 -11.67 3.11 0.42
N GLU A 74 -11.26 4.15 1.14
CA GLU A 74 -10.63 4.01 2.46
C GLU A 74 -11.47 3.18 3.44
N ALA A 75 -12.78 3.46 3.53
CA ALA A 75 -13.70 2.75 4.42
C ALA A 75 -13.79 1.26 4.06
N GLN A 76 -13.99 0.94 2.78
CA GLN A 76 -14.10 -0.45 2.35
C GLN A 76 -12.76 -1.19 2.36
N CYS A 77 -11.65 -0.49 2.14
CA CYS A 77 -10.29 -1.02 2.19
C CYS A 77 -9.96 -1.56 3.59
N ARG A 78 -10.33 -0.82 4.65
CA ARG A 78 -10.14 -1.23 6.06
C ARG A 78 -11.12 -2.31 6.52
N LYS A 79 -12.33 -2.36 5.96
CA LYS A 79 -13.39 -3.29 6.40
C LYS A 79 -12.92 -4.75 6.47
N PHE A 80 -12.07 -5.20 5.56
CA PHE A 80 -11.61 -6.59 5.55
C PHE A 80 -10.70 -6.95 6.73
N ILE A 81 -9.79 -6.05 7.13
CA ILE A 81 -8.92 -6.32 8.29
C ILE A 81 -9.68 -6.16 9.61
N GLU A 82 -10.67 -5.28 9.65
CA GLU A 82 -11.60 -5.16 10.78
C GLU A 82 -12.40 -6.45 10.97
N LEU A 83 -12.96 -7.02 9.90
CA LEU A 83 -13.64 -8.33 9.98
C LEU A 83 -12.70 -9.42 10.50
N VAL A 84 -11.42 -9.41 10.11
CA VAL A 84 -10.42 -10.37 10.63
C VAL A 84 -10.17 -10.17 12.14
N ARG A 85 -10.12 -8.92 12.60
CA ARG A 85 -9.92 -8.58 14.01
C ARG A 85 -11.14 -8.95 14.86
N GLU A 86 -12.34 -8.73 14.34
CA GLU A 86 -13.62 -9.02 15.00
C GLU A 86 -13.93 -10.53 15.02
N HIS A 87 -13.62 -11.25 13.94
CA HIS A 87 -14.01 -12.63 13.74
C HIS A 87 -12.82 -13.59 13.76
N ARG A 88 -12.50 -14.11 14.95
CA ARG A 88 -11.42 -15.10 15.14
C ARG A 88 -11.63 -16.41 14.40
N SER A 89 -12.82 -16.68 13.82
CA SER A 89 -13.03 -17.86 12.98
C SER A 89 -12.24 -17.79 11.67
N ILE A 90 -11.81 -16.61 11.23
CA ILE A 90 -10.96 -16.45 10.03
C ILE A 90 -9.52 -16.84 10.38
N LYS A 91 -9.08 -18.02 9.93
CA LYS A 91 -7.75 -18.58 10.28
C LYS A 91 -6.69 -18.38 9.21
N GLY A 92 -7.10 -18.22 7.95
CA GLY A 92 -6.17 -18.04 6.84
C GLY A 92 -6.76 -17.24 5.70
N TRP A 93 -5.95 -16.37 5.11
CA TRP A 93 -6.33 -15.55 3.96
C TRP A 93 -5.26 -15.63 2.87
N PHE A 94 -5.66 -16.13 1.70
CA PHE A 94 -4.78 -16.44 0.59
C PHE A 94 -5.04 -15.48 -0.56
N SER A 95 -3.99 -14.84 -1.04
CA SER A 95 -4.10 -13.82 -2.08
C SER A 95 -3.03 -13.95 -3.14
N GLY A 96 -3.36 -13.62 -4.38
CA GLY A 96 -2.41 -13.57 -5.48
C GLY A 96 -1.92 -12.16 -5.73
N HIS A 97 -2.24 -11.65 -6.92
CA HIS A 97 -2.06 -10.26 -7.35
C HIS A 97 -0.63 -9.79 -7.63
N PHE A 98 0.34 -10.08 -6.76
CA PHE A 98 1.71 -9.56 -6.91
C PHE A 98 2.56 -10.30 -7.95
N HIS A 99 2.16 -11.52 -8.32
CA HIS A 99 2.87 -12.36 -9.31
C HIS A 99 4.35 -12.57 -8.95
N LEU A 100 4.63 -12.75 -7.66
CA LEU A 100 5.95 -13.06 -7.12
C LEU A 100 5.94 -14.47 -6.55
N GLY A 101 7.11 -15.09 -6.47
CA GLY A 101 7.29 -16.38 -5.85
C GLY A 101 7.00 -16.40 -4.35
N GLN A 102 7.23 -17.56 -3.77
CA GLN A 102 6.87 -17.95 -2.41
C GLN A 102 8.09 -18.33 -1.58
N ASP A 103 9.28 -18.18 -2.15
CA ASP A 103 10.56 -18.41 -1.48
C ASP A 103 10.89 -17.31 -0.46
N TYR A 104 10.14 -16.22 -0.48
CA TYR A 104 10.30 -15.12 0.45
C TYR A 104 9.59 -15.44 1.76
N GLN A 105 10.25 -15.26 2.90
CA GLN A 105 9.61 -15.48 4.21
C GLN A 105 8.40 -14.54 4.40
N ASP A 106 8.55 -13.28 3.98
CA ASP A 106 7.49 -12.25 4.02
C ASP A 106 6.32 -12.51 3.05
N SER A 107 6.34 -13.63 2.32
CA SER A 107 5.19 -14.11 1.53
C SER A 107 4.13 -14.79 2.40
N ILE A 108 4.40 -14.95 3.70
CA ILE A 108 3.47 -15.37 4.74
C ILE A 108 3.60 -14.38 5.89
N THR A 109 2.50 -14.01 6.53
CA THR A 109 2.52 -13.29 7.80
C THR A 109 1.62 -13.98 8.81
N PHE A 110 2.07 -13.96 10.05
CA PHE A 110 1.36 -14.60 11.16
C PHE A 110 0.41 -13.63 11.87
N PRO A 111 -0.58 -14.19 12.61
CA PRO A 111 -1.37 -13.47 13.59
C PRO A 111 -0.50 -12.61 14.50
N THR A 112 -1.03 -11.45 14.87
CA THR A 112 -0.41 -10.54 15.82
C THR A 112 -1.50 -9.97 16.71
N ILE A 113 -1.21 -9.89 18.00
CA ILE A 113 -2.16 -9.64 19.08
C ILE A 113 -2.49 -8.15 19.23
N ASP A 114 -3.41 -7.86 20.15
CA ASP A 114 -3.81 -6.51 20.55
C ASP A 114 -2.55 -5.69 20.90
N PRO A 115 -2.45 -4.41 20.46
CA PRO A 115 -1.33 -3.54 20.80
C PRO A 115 -1.05 -3.40 22.30
N LYS A 116 -2.03 -3.68 23.17
CA LYS A 116 -1.86 -3.75 24.63
C LYS A 116 -1.03 -4.95 25.10
N GLU A 117 -0.83 -5.95 24.25
CA GLU A 117 -0.22 -7.24 24.60
C GLU A 117 1.09 -7.52 23.84
N GLY A 118 1.44 -6.73 22.82
CA GLY A 118 2.71 -6.84 22.10
C GLY A 118 2.83 -5.86 20.93
N PRO A 119 4.02 -5.75 20.31
CA PRO A 119 4.25 -4.73 19.29
C PRO A 119 3.44 -4.97 18.00
N TYR A 120 3.08 -3.85 17.39
CA TYR A 120 2.32 -3.69 16.15
C TYR A 120 2.82 -4.53 14.95
N PRO A 121 1.96 -4.74 13.92
CA PRO A 121 0.56 -4.30 13.79
C PRO A 121 -0.44 -5.39 14.20
N ASN A 122 -1.61 -5.05 14.77
CA ASN A 122 -2.67 -6.02 15.11
C ASN A 122 -3.33 -6.61 13.84
N ARG A 123 -3.11 -7.90 13.58
CA ARG A 123 -3.63 -8.64 12.42
C ARG A 123 -4.74 -9.65 12.76
N GLY A 124 -5.20 -9.65 14.02
CA GLY A 124 -6.15 -10.64 14.50
C GLY A 124 -5.60 -12.07 14.43
N SER A 125 -6.50 -13.05 14.36
CA SER A 125 -6.20 -14.50 14.38
C SER A 125 -5.87 -15.10 13.00
N CYS A 126 -5.60 -14.28 11.98
CA CYS A 126 -5.45 -14.75 10.60
C CYS A 126 -3.99 -14.82 10.14
N VAL A 127 -3.65 -15.91 9.44
CA VAL A 127 -2.41 -16.06 8.69
C VAL A 127 -2.64 -15.59 7.26
N PHE A 128 -1.91 -14.57 6.82
CA PHE A 128 -2.02 -14.08 5.43
C PHE A 128 -0.93 -14.72 4.57
N VAL A 129 -1.30 -15.11 3.35
CA VAL A 129 -0.46 -15.94 2.49
C VAL A 129 -0.52 -15.45 1.05
N GLN A 130 0.65 -15.15 0.49
CA GLN A 130 0.81 -14.88 -0.92
C GLN A 130 0.85 -16.17 -1.74
N THR A 131 0.14 -16.15 -2.87
CA THR A 131 0.09 -17.18 -3.89
C THR A 131 0.80 -16.67 -5.15
N SER A 132 1.67 -17.50 -5.73
CA SER A 132 2.36 -17.17 -6.98
C SER A 132 1.51 -17.60 -8.18
N VAL A 133 2.09 -17.48 -9.37
CA VAL A 133 1.48 -17.87 -10.64
C VAL A 133 2.16 -19.12 -11.19
N MET A 134 1.34 -20.02 -11.74
CA MET A 134 1.83 -21.30 -12.28
C MET A 134 2.39 -21.18 -13.70
N ARG A 135 2.00 -20.13 -14.45
CA ARG A 135 2.31 -20.00 -15.87
C ARG A 135 3.65 -19.30 -16.08
N GLY A 136 4.56 -19.94 -16.82
CA GLY A 136 5.80 -19.34 -17.28
C GLY A 136 5.60 -18.00 -18.00
N GLY A 137 6.48 -17.03 -17.73
CA GLY A 137 6.43 -15.67 -18.29
C GLY A 137 5.39 -14.75 -17.65
N THR A 138 4.61 -15.21 -16.67
CA THR A 138 3.65 -14.37 -15.92
C THR A 138 4.13 -14.02 -14.52
N SER A 139 5.04 -14.82 -13.95
CA SER A 139 5.74 -14.46 -12.73
C SER A 139 6.80 -13.42 -13.03
N ARG A 140 6.93 -12.46 -12.12
CA ARG A 140 7.84 -11.33 -12.25
C ARG A 140 9.24 -11.64 -11.72
N ASP A 141 9.38 -12.68 -10.92
CA ASP A 141 10.66 -13.20 -10.42
C ASP A 141 11.05 -14.54 -11.08
N GLY A 142 10.31 -14.95 -12.12
CA GLY A 142 10.57 -16.15 -12.89
C GLY A 142 10.22 -17.47 -12.20
N ARG A 143 9.82 -17.47 -10.92
CA ARG A 143 9.36 -18.67 -10.21
C ARG A 143 7.97 -19.07 -10.67
N GLN A 144 7.70 -20.37 -10.76
CA GLN A 144 6.37 -20.91 -11.04
C GLN A 144 5.94 -21.77 -9.86
N GLN A 145 5.15 -21.20 -8.96
CA GLN A 145 4.84 -21.81 -7.67
C GLN A 145 3.35 -21.70 -7.36
N SER A 146 2.85 -22.61 -6.52
CA SER A 146 1.50 -22.57 -5.95
C SER A 146 1.51 -22.98 -4.48
N ARG A 147 0.44 -22.62 -3.75
CA ARG A 147 0.27 -23.06 -2.36
C ARG A 147 -0.52 -24.37 -2.29
N LEU A 148 -0.08 -25.27 -1.43
CA LEU A 148 -0.82 -26.44 -0.97
C LEU A 148 -1.08 -26.28 0.53
N ILE A 149 -2.33 -26.45 0.94
CA ILE A 149 -2.73 -26.41 2.35
C ILE A 149 -3.10 -27.84 2.76
N ARG A 150 -2.60 -28.28 3.91
CA ARG A 150 -2.99 -29.56 4.52
C ARG A 150 -3.08 -29.40 6.03
N GLY A 151 -4.12 -29.95 6.65
CA GLY A 151 -4.33 -29.76 8.08
C GLY A 151 -5.49 -30.58 8.60
N ASP A 152 -5.73 -30.44 9.88
CA ASP A 152 -6.79 -31.09 10.63
C ASP A 152 -7.35 -30.14 11.71
N LYS A 153 -7.99 -30.70 12.74
CA LYS A 153 -8.56 -29.90 13.84
C LYS A 153 -7.50 -29.28 14.76
N GLU A 154 -6.27 -29.75 14.76
CA GLU A 154 -5.19 -29.25 15.62
C GLU A 154 -4.34 -28.18 14.92
N GLY A 155 -4.41 -28.07 13.59
CA GLY A 155 -3.61 -27.09 12.86
C GLY A 155 -3.59 -27.30 11.37
N PHE A 156 -2.75 -26.53 10.68
CA PHE A 156 -2.50 -26.71 9.25
C PHE A 156 -1.09 -26.30 8.85
N GLN A 157 -0.64 -26.82 7.73
CA GLN A 157 0.62 -26.49 7.10
C GLN A 157 0.36 -25.77 5.78
N ILE A 158 1.16 -24.75 5.53
CA ILE A 158 1.24 -24.05 4.26
C ILE A 158 2.49 -24.58 3.55
N CYS A 159 2.30 -25.13 2.37
CA CYS A 159 3.36 -25.69 1.55
C CYS A 159 3.45 -24.93 0.23
N THR A 160 4.64 -24.88 -0.35
CA THR A 160 4.87 -24.45 -1.72
C THR A 160 5.12 -25.65 -2.63
N VAL A 161 4.43 -25.66 -3.76
CA VAL A 161 4.65 -26.59 -4.87
C VAL A 161 5.44 -25.83 -5.93
N ASP A 162 6.65 -26.30 -6.24
CA ASP A 162 7.49 -25.73 -7.30
C ASP A 162 7.26 -26.47 -8.62
N HIS A 163 6.61 -25.79 -9.57
CA HIS A 163 6.26 -26.35 -10.87
C HIS A 163 7.45 -26.43 -11.84
N GLN A 164 8.55 -25.71 -11.56
CA GLN A 164 9.81 -25.84 -12.31
C GLN A 164 10.67 -26.99 -11.80
N GLN A 165 10.37 -27.53 -10.62
CA GLN A 165 11.04 -28.69 -10.03
C GLN A 165 10.08 -29.88 -9.94
N ASP A 166 9.38 -30.20 -11.03
CA ASP A 166 8.49 -31.36 -11.15
C ASP A 166 7.45 -31.49 -10.02
N GLY A 167 6.97 -30.36 -9.49
CA GLY A 167 5.98 -30.34 -8.42
C GLY A 167 6.55 -30.63 -7.03
N LYS A 168 7.85 -30.43 -6.82
CA LYS A 168 8.49 -30.58 -5.50
C LYS A 168 7.76 -29.75 -4.45
N ILE A 169 7.44 -30.38 -3.34
CA ILE A 169 6.72 -29.76 -2.21
C ILE A 169 7.71 -29.37 -1.12
N ARG A 170 7.63 -28.14 -0.65
CA ARG A 170 8.32 -27.62 0.54
C ARG A 170 7.28 -27.16 1.56
N VAL A 171 7.51 -27.41 2.85
CA VAL A 171 6.70 -26.84 3.93
C VAL A 171 7.26 -25.47 4.27
N ASP A 172 6.41 -24.45 4.24
CA ASP A 172 6.82 -23.06 4.41
C ASP A 172 6.41 -22.51 5.77
N ALA A 173 5.25 -22.92 6.28
CA ALA A 173 4.84 -22.62 7.64
C ALA A 173 3.97 -23.74 8.23
N SER A 174 4.04 -23.87 9.55
CA SER A 174 3.17 -24.74 10.35
C SER A 174 2.40 -23.90 11.36
N ILE A 175 1.09 -24.09 11.41
CA ILE A 175 0.17 -23.39 12.29
C ILE A 175 -0.45 -24.43 13.21
N THR A 176 -0.38 -24.20 14.52
CA THR A 176 -1.00 -25.04 15.55
C THR A 176 -2.04 -24.24 16.32
N TYR A 177 -3.19 -24.84 16.59
CA TYR A 177 -4.23 -24.27 17.44
C TYR A 177 -4.00 -24.74 18.87
N SER A 178 -3.79 -23.81 19.82
CA SER A 178 -3.79 -24.16 21.25
C SER A 178 -5.21 -24.24 21.81
N ASP A 179 -6.14 -23.49 21.22
CA ASP A 179 -7.59 -23.58 21.43
C ASP A 179 -8.34 -22.97 20.23
N SER A 180 -9.66 -22.74 20.36
CA SER A 180 -10.49 -22.17 19.28
C SER A 180 -10.13 -20.73 18.89
N ASN A 181 -9.40 -20.01 19.75
CA ASN A 181 -9.08 -18.61 19.60
C ASN A 181 -7.57 -18.35 19.41
N HIS A 182 -6.69 -19.28 19.76
CA HIS A 182 -5.25 -19.04 19.74
C HIS A 182 -4.52 -19.92 18.72
N GLU A 183 -3.72 -19.26 17.88
CA GLU A 183 -2.87 -19.86 16.84
C GLU A 183 -1.40 -19.56 17.11
N VAL A 184 -0.54 -20.54 16.88
CA VAL A 184 0.92 -20.36 16.86
C VAL A 184 1.45 -20.73 15.48
N GLY A 185 2.04 -19.76 14.80
CA GLY A 185 2.68 -19.94 13.49
C GLY A 185 4.20 -20.01 13.61
N ILE A 186 4.81 -20.97 12.92
CA ILE A 186 6.27 -21.12 12.83
C ILE A 186 6.65 -21.22 11.36
N TYR A 187 7.65 -20.44 10.93
CA TYR A 187 8.25 -20.59 9.61
C TYR A 187 9.07 -21.88 9.53
N CYS A 188 8.89 -22.64 8.46
CA CYS A 188 9.59 -23.90 8.22
C CYS A 188 10.68 -23.80 7.14
N HIS A 189 10.94 -22.59 6.62
CA HIS A 189 12.05 -22.30 5.72
C HIS A 189 12.73 -20.97 6.07
N GLU A 190 13.96 -20.80 5.59
CA GLU A 190 14.69 -19.54 5.59
C GLU A 190 14.35 -18.69 4.36
N ASP A 191 14.59 -17.39 4.41
CA ASP A 191 14.39 -16.48 3.27
C ASP A 191 15.39 -16.82 2.13
N VAL A 192 14.89 -17.21 0.95
CA VAL A 192 15.76 -17.56 -0.20
C VAL A 192 15.77 -16.43 -1.21
N VAL A 193 16.58 -15.41 -0.94
CA VAL A 193 16.82 -14.29 -1.87
C VAL A 193 17.91 -14.72 -2.87
N ARG A 194 17.60 -14.72 -4.17
CA ARG A 194 18.63 -14.97 -5.20
C ARG A 194 19.48 -13.71 -5.40
N LYS A 195 20.77 -13.90 -5.66
CA LYS A 195 21.72 -12.80 -5.91
C LYS A 195 21.25 -11.97 -7.12
N GLY A 196 21.00 -10.68 -6.93
CA GLY A 196 20.50 -9.75 -7.96
C GLY A 196 18.98 -9.55 -7.99
N GLU A 197 18.24 -10.20 -7.09
CA GLU A 197 16.80 -10.01 -6.89
C GLU A 197 16.55 -8.97 -5.77
N GLU A 198 16.85 -7.70 -6.04
CA GLU A 198 16.48 -6.58 -5.16
C GLU A 198 14.99 -6.26 -5.36
N PHE A 199 14.12 -7.04 -4.73
CA PHE A 199 12.70 -6.71 -4.69
C PHE A 199 12.43 -5.61 -3.67
N PHE A 200 11.46 -4.76 -4.01
CA PHE A 200 10.97 -3.73 -3.11
C PHE A 200 10.20 -4.37 -1.96
N LYS A 201 10.91 -4.72 -0.88
CA LYS A 201 10.27 -5.03 0.40
C LYS A 201 9.73 -3.72 0.94
N VAL A 202 8.40 -3.57 0.97
CA VAL A 202 7.82 -2.42 1.68
C VAL A 202 8.21 -2.57 3.14
N TYR A 203 9.00 -1.62 3.61
CA TYR A 203 9.39 -1.53 4.99
C TYR A 203 8.16 -1.24 5.84
N ALA A 204 7.99 -1.99 6.91
CA ALA A 204 7.12 -1.53 7.96
C ALA A 204 7.95 -0.91 9.06
N PRO A 205 7.43 0.15 9.69
CA PRO A 205 8.04 0.70 10.87
C PRO A 205 8.30 -0.40 11.90
N SER A 206 9.47 -0.34 12.52
CA SER A 206 9.88 -1.29 13.54
C SER A 206 10.49 -0.58 14.74
N ALA A 207 10.40 -1.20 15.92
CA ALA A 207 10.98 -0.66 17.15
C ALA A 207 12.46 -0.28 16.92
N GLY A 208 12.78 1.02 17.00
CA GLY A 208 14.14 1.54 16.82
C GLY A 208 14.37 2.38 15.56
N ASP A 209 13.39 2.63 14.70
CA ASP A 209 13.57 3.66 13.66
C ASP A 209 13.63 5.07 14.28
N ALA A 210 14.39 5.97 13.65
CA ALA A 210 14.72 7.29 14.20
C ALA A 210 13.50 8.15 14.59
N LEU A 211 12.34 7.90 13.97
CA LEU A 211 11.04 8.52 14.30
C LEU A 211 9.93 7.47 14.47
N HIS A 212 10.30 6.21 14.74
CA HIS A 212 9.39 5.17 15.19
C HIS A 212 9.75 4.72 16.60
N PRO A 213 9.02 5.17 17.62
CA PRO A 213 9.22 4.66 18.96
C PRO A 213 8.62 3.25 19.09
N PRO A 214 9.27 2.35 19.84
CA PRO A 214 8.54 1.28 20.49
C PRO A 214 7.60 1.91 21.53
N ASP A 215 6.34 1.49 21.50
CA ASP A 215 5.34 1.54 22.56
C ASP A 215 5.08 2.92 23.24
N GLU A 216 3.81 3.33 23.17
CA GLU A 216 3.18 4.49 23.84
C GLU A 216 3.30 5.90 23.23
N ASN A 217 4.27 6.25 22.39
CA ASN A 217 4.33 7.64 21.85
C ASN A 217 4.83 7.75 20.41
N MET A 218 4.11 7.20 19.42
CA MET A 218 4.24 7.70 18.04
C MET A 218 4.14 9.23 18.09
N LEU A 219 5.15 9.94 17.58
CA LEU A 219 5.21 11.40 17.66
C LEU A 219 3.97 11.97 16.96
N ARG A 220 2.98 12.34 17.77
CA ARG A 220 1.91 13.24 17.38
C ARG A 220 2.51 14.61 17.51
N PHE A 221 2.70 15.25 16.38
CA PHE A 221 3.24 16.59 16.39
C PHE A 221 2.12 17.53 16.84
N GLU A 222 2.14 17.86 18.13
CA GLU A 222 1.32 18.93 18.70
C GLU A 222 1.77 20.31 18.17
N ASP A 223 3.00 20.40 17.62
CA ASP A 223 3.70 21.58 17.07
C ASP A 223 4.38 21.29 15.69
N GLU A 224 5.19 22.21 15.16
CA GLU A 224 5.94 22.04 13.90
C GLU A 224 6.99 20.91 13.95
N LEU A 225 7.04 20.06 12.93
CA LEU A 225 8.13 19.09 12.68
C LEU A 225 9.14 19.71 11.72
N HIS A 226 10.42 19.69 12.09
CA HIS A 226 11.52 20.02 11.17
C HIS A 226 12.53 18.88 11.17
N LEU A 227 12.72 18.23 10.01
CA LEU A 227 13.77 17.23 9.85
C LEU A 227 15.08 17.95 9.51
N ASP A 228 15.96 18.06 10.50
CA ASP A 228 17.25 18.78 10.41
C ASP A 228 18.33 18.07 9.56
N PHE A 229 17.95 17.05 8.79
CA PHE A 229 18.84 16.31 7.90
C PHE A 229 18.28 16.25 6.48
N GLU A 230 19.19 16.17 5.51
CA GLU A 230 18.82 15.93 4.12
C GLU A 230 18.35 14.49 3.92
N VAL A 231 17.31 14.32 3.12
CA VAL A 231 16.79 12.99 2.79
C VAL A 231 17.77 12.29 1.84
N THR A 232 18.11 11.05 2.21
CA THR A 232 18.92 10.12 1.42
C THR A 232 18.12 8.84 1.15
N HIS A 233 18.66 7.91 0.37
CA HIS A 233 18.03 6.60 0.18
C HIS A 233 17.90 5.79 1.48
N ASP A 234 18.81 6.02 2.43
CA ASP A 234 18.85 5.29 3.71
C ASP A 234 18.00 5.93 4.79
N THR A 235 17.44 7.12 4.53
CA THR A 235 16.60 7.85 5.47
C THR A 235 15.28 7.11 5.71
N LYS A 236 14.98 6.90 7.00
CA LYS A 236 13.77 6.22 7.49
C LYS A 236 13.12 7.05 8.60
N ALA A 237 11.84 7.39 8.43
CA ALA A 237 11.07 8.18 9.39
C ALA A 237 9.57 7.97 9.18
N TRP A 238 8.76 8.09 10.24
CA TRP A 238 7.30 8.01 10.19
C TRP A 238 6.69 9.01 11.17
N TRP A 239 5.53 9.56 10.82
CA TRP A 239 4.79 10.46 11.70
C TRP A 239 3.29 10.45 11.42
N TYR A 240 2.51 10.80 12.43
CA TYR A 240 1.10 11.15 12.27
C TYR A 240 1.00 12.65 11.98
N MET A 241 0.17 12.98 11.00
CA MET A 241 -0.35 14.32 10.80
C MET A 241 -1.46 14.59 11.84
N SER A 242 -1.80 15.86 12.06
CA SER A 242 -2.89 16.29 12.96
C SER A 242 -4.23 15.67 12.60
N ASP A 243 -4.51 15.54 11.30
CA ASP A 243 -5.71 14.91 10.72
C ASP A 243 -5.74 13.37 10.85
N GLY A 244 -4.72 12.76 11.46
CA GLY A 244 -4.60 11.32 11.68
C GLY A 244 -3.97 10.53 10.52
N ARG A 245 -3.68 11.17 9.38
CA ARG A 245 -2.95 10.55 8.26
C ARG A 245 -1.53 10.18 8.69
N VAL A 246 -0.98 9.12 8.10
CA VAL A 246 0.39 8.67 8.41
C VAL A 246 1.28 8.82 7.20
N LEU A 247 2.38 9.53 7.36
CA LEU A 247 3.41 9.65 6.34
C LEU A 247 4.68 8.93 6.80
N GLY A 248 5.42 8.39 5.83
CA GLY A 248 6.69 7.74 6.12
C GLY A 248 7.65 7.71 4.95
N MET A 249 8.94 7.68 5.29
CA MET A 249 10.04 7.69 4.34
C MET A 249 10.64 6.31 4.15
N LEU A 250 10.82 5.91 2.88
CA LEU A 250 11.44 4.65 2.49
C LEU A 250 12.15 4.80 1.15
N ASN A 251 13.41 4.37 1.09
CA ASN A 251 14.24 4.37 -0.14
C ASN A 251 14.33 5.75 -0.81
N GLY A 252 14.30 6.83 -0.01
CA GLY A 252 14.27 8.20 -0.50
C GLY A 252 12.90 8.65 -1.04
N MET A 253 11.83 7.85 -0.89
CA MET A 253 10.46 8.23 -1.25
C MET A 253 9.66 8.61 0.00
N LEU A 254 8.66 9.48 -0.16
CA LEU A 254 7.62 9.73 0.83
C LEU A 254 6.37 8.95 0.46
N ILE A 255 5.85 8.16 1.39
CA ILE A 255 4.72 7.23 1.20
C ILE A 255 3.67 7.52 2.29
N GLU A 256 2.39 7.51 1.91
CA GLU A 256 1.28 7.53 2.86
C GLU A 256 0.93 6.10 3.30
N TYR A 257 0.60 5.94 4.57
CA TYR A 257 0.27 4.67 5.19
C TYR A 257 -1.12 4.73 5.83
N ASP A 258 -1.77 3.57 5.90
CA ASP A 258 -3.02 3.40 6.63
C ASP A 258 -2.79 3.62 8.12
N GLN A 259 -3.60 4.48 8.73
CA GLN A 259 -3.45 4.91 10.13
C GLN A 259 -3.50 3.78 11.17
N SER A 260 -4.24 2.70 10.86
CA SER A 260 -4.50 1.60 11.79
C SER A 260 -3.51 0.45 11.63
N THR A 261 -3.10 0.19 10.39
CA THR A 261 -2.34 -1.01 10.03
C THR A 261 -0.91 -0.70 9.62
N LEU A 262 -0.59 0.57 9.35
CA LEU A 262 0.69 1.03 8.80
C LEU A 262 1.07 0.30 7.52
N ALA A 263 0.07 -0.15 6.76
CA ALA A 263 0.26 -0.68 5.43
C ALA A 263 0.34 0.48 4.42
N PRO A 264 1.21 0.40 3.40
CA PRO A 264 1.41 1.49 2.45
C PRO A 264 0.15 1.68 1.58
N LEU A 265 -0.30 2.93 1.46
CA LEU A 265 -1.39 3.32 0.59
C LEU A 265 -0.86 3.79 -0.76
N GLY A 266 0.10 4.73 -0.76
CA GLY A 266 0.68 5.17 -2.03
C GLY A 266 1.80 6.20 -1.93
N LEU A 267 2.40 6.47 -3.09
CA LEU A 267 3.51 7.41 -3.22
C LEU A 267 3.04 8.86 -3.11
N VAL A 268 3.58 9.61 -2.15
CA VAL A 268 3.37 11.06 -1.99
C VAL A 268 4.42 11.86 -2.77
N VAL A 269 5.70 11.50 -2.62
CA VAL A 269 6.82 12.15 -3.33
C VAL A 269 7.85 11.09 -3.75
N GLY A 270 8.22 11.10 -5.03
CA GLY A 270 9.24 10.22 -5.60
C GLY A 270 10.66 10.55 -5.12
N ALA A 271 11.55 9.56 -5.19
CA ALA A 271 12.94 9.72 -4.79
C ALA A 271 13.70 10.74 -5.66
N ASP A 272 13.29 10.90 -6.93
CA ASP A 272 13.83 11.91 -7.84
C ASP A 272 13.52 13.35 -7.42
N GLU A 273 12.47 13.55 -6.61
CA GLU A 273 12.07 14.86 -6.09
C GLU A 273 12.54 15.10 -4.65
N LEU A 274 12.60 14.05 -3.82
CA LEU A 274 12.82 14.19 -2.38
C LEU A 274 14.28 14.17 -1.96
N ILE A 275 15.15 13.42 -2.64
CA ILE A 275 16.55 13.26 -2.23
C ILE A 275 17.30 14.59 -2.28
N GLY A 276 18.03 14.90 -1.21
CA GLY A 276 18.74 16.17 -1.02
C GLY A 276 17.86 17.32 -0.55
N LYS A 277 16.56 17.09 -0.30
CA LYS A 277 15.66 18.04 0.35
C LYS A 277 15.51 17.71 1.83
N ARG A 278 15.02 18.68 2.61
CA ARG A 278 14.56 18.51 4.00
C ARG A 278 13.04 18.51 4.03
N ILE A 279 12.45 17.88 5.03
CA ILE A 279 11.00 17.89 5.24
C ILE A 279 10.69 18.72 6.48
N ALA A 280 9.67 19.56 6.37
CA ALA A 280 9.03 20.17 7.53
C ALA A 280 7.50 19.94 7.48
N VAL A 281 6.87 19.84 8.63
CA VAL A 281 5.40 19.89 8.78
C VAL A 281 5.09 21.09 9.65
N VAL A 282 4.28 22.00 9.14
CA VAL A 282 3.92 23.24 9.83
C VAL A 282 2.41 23.36 9.95
N ASP A 283 1.95 23.96 11.04
CA ASP A 283 0.53 24.29 11.23
C ASP A 283 0.16 25.46 10.28
N SER A 284 -1.05 25.44 9.71
CA SER A 284 -1.55 26.56 8.90
C SER A 284 -1.81 27.81 9.74
N GLY A 285 -1.90 27.65 11.07
CA GLY A 285 -2.12 28.75 12.02
C GLY A 285 -3.54 29.31 11.98
N ILE A 286 -4.48 28.61 11.32
CA ILE A 286 -5.91 28.93 11.33
C ILE A 286 -6.52 28.20 12.54
N PRO A 287 -7.03 28.92 13.57
CA PRO A 287 -7.75 28.29 14.67
C PRO A 287 -8.99 27.55 14.18
N ASP A 288 -9.53 26.62 14.97
CA ASP A 288 -10.70 25.73 14.72
C ASP A 288 -12.05 26.41 14.28
N GLU A 289 -12.04 27.65 13.78
CA GLU A 289 -13.22 28.43 13.39
C GLU A 289 -13.78 28.10 11.99
N CYS A 290 -13.15 27.19 11.23
CA CYS A 290 -13.73 26.66 9.98
C CYS A 290 -14.31 25.25 10.15
N ILE A 291 -14.96 24.99 11.29
CA ILE A 291 -16.05 24.02 11.29
C ILE A 291 -17.16 24.66 10.46
N VAL A 292 -17.29 24.23 9.21
CA VAL A 292 -18.55 24.42 8.47
C VAL A 292 -19.61 23.78 9.36
N SER A 293 -20.39 24.62 10.05
CA SER A 293 -21.50 24.16 10.87
C SER A 293 -22.41 23.32 9.98
N ASP A 294 -22.70 22.09 10.42
CA ASP A 294 -23.67 21.14 9.84
C ASP A 294 -25.12 21.66 9.90
N GLU A 295 -25.36 22.93 9.61
CA GLU A 295 -26.69 23.44 9.32
C GLU A 295 -26.89 23.35 7.80
N GLU A 296 -27.63 22.30 7.42
CA GLU A 296 -28.15 21.96 6.09
C GLU A 296 -27.36 20.90 5.28
N GLY A 297 -27.32 19.69 5.84
CA GLY A 297 -27.76 18.51 5.08
C GLY A 297 -26.67 17.60 4.52
N MET A 298 -26.04 16.78 5.35
CA MET A 298 -25.52 15.47 4.95
C MET A 298 -25.68 14.46 6.08
N GLU A 299 -26.69 13.59 5.96
CA GLU A 299 -26.83 12.41 6.80
C GLU A 299 -25.72 11.41 6.47
N GLY A 300 -24.97 11.00 7.51
CA GLY A 300 -24.32 9.69 7.53
C GLY A 300 -22.80 9.67 7.47
N VAL A 301 -22.12 10.17 8.51
CA VAL A 301 -20.85 9.57 8.96
C VAL A 301 -20.82 9.60 10.49
N GLU A 302 -21.30 8.54 11.14
CA GLU A 302 -20.91 8.27 12.53
C GLU A 302 -19.43 7.86 12.51
N ILE A 303 -18.53 8.81 12.75
CA ILE A 303 -17.14 8.50 13.07
C ILE A 303 -17.13 7.99 14.51
N ASP A 304 -16.93 6.68 14.66
CA ASP A 304 -16.86 6.01 15.95
C ASP A 304 -15.75 6.64 16.82
N CYS A 305 -16.14 6.99 18.04
CA CYS A 305 -15.47 7.92 18.92
C CYS A 305 -14.40 7.21 19.75
N ALA A 306 -13.15 7.19 19.29
CA ALA A 306 -12.01 6.79 20.15
C ALA A 306 -10.65 7.45 19.85
N GLN A 307 -10.53 8.31 18.83
CA GLN A 307 -9.26 8.99 18.51
C GLN A 307 -9.52 10.49 18.40
N ARG A 308 -9.17 11.24 19.46
CA ARG A 308 -9.11 12.71 19.43
C ARG A 308 -7.98 13.10 18.48
N PHE A 309 -8.32 13.41 17.23
CA PHE A 309 -7.47 14.13 16.31
C PHE A 309 -7.85 15.62 16.42
N ASP A 310 -6.85 16.48 16.62
CA ASP A 310 -7.06 17.92 16.47
C ASP A 310 -7.21 18.15 14.95
N ASN A 311 -8.37 18.58 14.48
CA ASN A 311 -8.64 18.87 13.05
C ASN A 311 -7.90 20.13 12.55
N ARG A 312 -6.68 20.37 13.04
CA ARG A 312 -5.82 21.47 12.63
C ARG A 312 -5.28 21.18 11.24
N GLU A 313 -5.33 22.18 10.37
CA GLU A 313 -4.79 22.08 9.02
C GLU A 313 -3.26 22.17 9.07
N GLN A 314 -2.56 21.19 8.49
CA GLN A 314 -1.11 21.14 8.45
C GLN A 314 -0.59 21.09 7.01
N ALA A 315 0.57 21.72 6.78
CA ALA A 315 1.24 21.72 5.49
C ALA A 315 2.54 20.91 5.55
N VAL A 316 2.72 20.00 4.58
CA VAL A 316 3.96 19.25 4.40
C VAL A 316 4.85 20.00 3.40
N LEU A 317 6.06 20.37 3.83
CA LEU A 317 7.00 21.20 3.08
C LEU A 317 8.23 20.38 2.67
N LEU A 318 8.64 20.54 1.41
CA LEU A 318 9.94 20.09 0.90
C LEU A 318 10.85 21.31 0.74
N ILE A 319 11.93 21.35 1.49
CA ILE A 319 12.88 22.47 1.51
C ILE A 319 14.15 22.05 0.78
N ASP A 320 14.47 22.74 -0.31
CA ASP A 320 15.71 22.49 -1.05
C ASP A 320 16.91 22.99 -0.26
N ALA A 321 17.86 22.08 0.03
CA ALA A 321 19.03 22.42 0.83
C ALA A 321 20.00 23.37 0.11
N LYS A 322 19.92 23.49 -1.22
CA LYS A 322 20.88 24.29 -2.02
C LYS A 322 20.47 25.75 -2.17
N ASP A 323 19.19 26.00 -2.44
CA ASP A 323 18.68 27.36 -2.73
C ASP A 323 17.62 27.83 -1.72
N GLY A 324 17.21 26.99 -0.78
CA GLY A 324 16.16 27.30 0.20
C GLY A 324 14.75 27.33 -0.40
N GLY A 325 14.56 26.88 -1.64
CA GLY A 325 13.26 26.80 -2.28
C GLY A 325 12.32 25.88 -1.53
N VAL A 326 11.09 26.33 -1.28
CA VAL A 326 10.06 25.57 -0.55
C VAL A 326 8.98 25.10 -1.51
N THR A 327 8.70 23.81 -1.50
CA THR A 327 7.56 23.20 -2.20
C THR A 327 6.56 22.67 -1.19
N VAL A 328 5.29 23.09 -1.30
CA VAL A 328 4.21 22.58 -0.46
C VAL A 328 3.59 21.35 -1.12
N VAL A 329 3.46 20.25 -0.38
CA VAL A 329 2.73 19.06 -0.81
C VAL A 329 1.25 19.26 -0.50
N GLN A 330 0.42 19.30 -1.53
CA GLN A 330 -1.01 19.47 -1.40
C GLN A 330 -1.73 18.12 -1.27
N PRO A 331 -2.67 17.95 -0.32
CA PRO A 331 -3.53 16.78 -0.29
C PRO A 331 -4.52 16.77 -1.46
N ASN A 332 -5.09 15.61 -1.74
CA ASN A 332 -6.20 15.41 -2.67
C ASN A 332 -7.52 15.92 -2.04
N GLU A 333 -8.59 16.00 -2.85
CA GLU A 333 -9.94 16.40 -2.40
C GLU A 333 -10.50 15.55 -1.24
N ASP A 334 -10.04 14.30 -1.09
CA ASP A 334 -10.41 13.39 -0.01
C ASP A 334 -9.45 13.43 1.20
N GLY A 335 -8.52 14.38 1.21
CA GLY A 335 -7.51 14.57 2.27
C GLY A 335 -6.32 13.62 2.19
N SER A 336 -6.29 12.67 1.24
CA SER A 336 -5.12 11.80 1.06
C SER A 336 -3.97 12.54 0.39
N TYR A 337 -2.73 12.26 0.78
CA TYR A 337 -1.51 12.85 0.23
C TYR A 337 -0.91 12.02 -0.91
N TRP A 338 -1.18 10.72 -0.96
CA TRP A 338 -0.64 9.87 -2.01
C TRP A 338 -1.15 10.31 -3.39
N ARG A 339 -0.23 10.39 -4.34
CA ARG A 339 -0.53 10.85 -5.68
C ARG A 339 -1.37 9.80 -6.41
N LYS A 340 -2.48 10.23 -6.96
CA LYS A 340 -3.29 9.45 -7.91
C LYS A 340 -2.66 9.54 -9.31
N ILE A 341 -1.43 9.02 -9.42
CA ILE A 341 -0.52 9.20 -10.59
C ILE A 341 -1.07 8.53 -11.84
N VAL A 342 -1.78 7.41 -11.68
CA VAL A 342 -2.02 6.49 -12.78
C VAL A 342 -3.50 6.31 -13.03
N ARG A 343 -3.93 6.79 -14.20
CA ARG A 343 -5.28 6.59 -14.72
C ARG A 343 -5.52 5.15 -15.16
N ASN A 344 -6.79 4.84 -15.30
CA ASN A 344 -7.27 3.58 -15.84
C ASN A 344 -6.50 3.21 -17.13
N LYS A 345 -6.06 1.94 -17.24
CA LYS A 345 -5.23 1.46 -18.36
C LYS A 345 -5.87 1.76 -19.71
N MET A 346 -7.19 1.71 -19.83
CA MET A 346 -7.89 2.04 -21.06
C MET A 346 -7.73 3.50 -21.46
N VAL A 347 -7.73 4.41 -20.48
CA VAL A 347 -7.47 5.84 -20.69
C VAL A 347 -6.01 6.05 -21.09
N ARG A 348 -5.06 5.43 -20.39
CA ARG A 348 -3.63 5.49 -20.75
C ARG A 348 -3.33 4.95 -22.15
N MET A 349 -3.99 3.87 -22.55
CA MET A 349 -3.88 3.32 -23.90
C MET A 349 -4.44 4.26 -24.97
N LYS A 350 -5.43 5.09 -24.64
CA LYS A 350 -5.93 6.16 -25.54
C LYS A 350 -4.96 7.34 -25.57
N GLU A 351 -4.43 7.75 -24.42
CA GLU A 351 -3.44 8.83 -24.31
C GLU A 351 -2.15 8.49 -25.08
N LYS A 352 -1.62 7.28 -24.94
CA LYS A 352 -0.48 6.82 -25.75
C LYS A 352 -0.77 6.89 -27.24
N ARG A 353 -1.96 6.43 -27.68
CA ARG A 353 -2.36 6.56 -29.09
C ARG A 353 -2.41 8.01 -29.57
N ARG A 354 -2.82 8.96 -28.71
CA ARG A 354 -2.80 10.39 -29.02
C ARG A 354 -1.39 10.96 -29.09
N ILE A 355 -0.48 10.54 -28.20
CA ILE A 355 0.94 10.91 -28.24
C ILE A 355 1.59 10.37 -29.50
N ASP A 356 1.34 9.11 -29.85
CA ASP A 356 1.88 8.49 -31.07
C ASP A 356 1.35 9.22 -32.33
N ALA A 357 0.07 9.62 -32.34
CA ALA A 357 -0.48 10.45 -33.42
C ALA A 357 0.16 11.85 -33.48
N ALA A 358 0.45 12.48 -32.33
CA ALA A 358 1.12 13.77 -32.27
C ALA A 358 2.58 13.69 -32.74
N LYS A 359 3.29 12.59 -32.45
CA LYS A 359 4.63 12.31 -33.00
C LYS A 359 4.59 12.18 -34.52
N MET A 360 3.65 11.38 -35.04
CA MET A 360 3.48 11.25 -36.49
C MET A 360 3.13 12.59 -37.17
N TYR A 361 2.36 13.45 -36.51
CA TYR A 361 2.07 14.78 -37.02
C TYR A 361 3.31 15.69 -37.02
N ALA A 362 4.10 15.67 -35.94
CA ALA A 362 5.33 16.45 -35.85
C ALA A 362 6.39 16.01 -36.87
N GLU A 363 6.52 14.71 -37.10
CA GLU A 363 7.41 14.13 -38.12
C GLU A 363 6.97 14.50 -39.54
N ASN A 364 5.69 14.31 -39.88
CA ASN A 364 5.23 14.41 -41.27
C ASN A 364 4.78 15.81 -41.69
N ILE A 365 4.24 16.61 -40.77
CA ILE A 365 3.64 17.92 -41.09
C ILE A 365 4.53 19.06 -40.64
N LEU A 366 5.17 18.93 -39.48
CA LEU A 366 6.05 19.98 -38.94
C LEU A 366 7.53 19.77 -39.29
N GLU A 367 7.87 18.67 -39.98
CA GLU A 367 9.24 18.28 -40.35
C GLU A 367 10.23 18.29 -39.17
N LYS A 368 9.72 18.03 -37.96
CA LYS A 368 10.50 17.99 -36.71
C LYS A 368 10.49 16.58 -36.14
N ALA A 369 11.36 15.73 -36.68
CA ALA A 369 11.49 14.34 -36.24
C ALA A 369 11.83 14.18 -34.75
N ASP A 370 12.56 15.15 -34.17
CA ASP A 370 12.99 15.14 -32.77
C ASP A 370 12.14 16.05 -31.87
N ALA A 371 10.89 16.34 -32.24
CA ALA A 371 10.02 17.19 -31.41
C ALA A 371 9.72 16.55 -30.05
N THR A 372 10.00 17.27 -28.96
CA THR A 372 9.62 16.87 -27.60
C THR A 372 8.10 16.96 -27.44
N ILE A 373 7.41 15.84 -27.61
CA ILE A 373 5.97 15.73 -27.36
C ILE A 373 5.75 15.39 -25.87
N VAL A 374 5.12 16.32 -25.15
CA VAL A 374 4.77 16.14 -23.73
C VAL A 374 3.25 15.99 -23.56
N SER A 375 2.86 15.13 -22.63
CA SER A 375 1.46 15.05 -22.19
C SER A 375 1.18 16.24 -21.27
N SER A 376 0.01 16.86 -21.42
CA SER A 376 -0.47 17.91 -20.49
C SER A 376 -0.66 17.40 -19.06
N TRP A 377 -0.62 16.08 -18.86
CA TRP A 377 -0.73 15.44 -17.56
C TRP A 377 0.62 15.13 -16.91
N GLY A 378 1.75 15.49 -17.53
CA GLY A 378 3.10 15.25 -16.99
C GLY A 378 3.86 14.11 -17.66
N PRO A 379 5.13 13.86 -17.28
CA PRO A 379 6.06 12.96 -17.98
C PRO A 379 5.84 11.47 -17.64
N TYR A 380 4.58 11.01 -17.62
CA TYR A 380 4.22 9.59 -17.42
C TYR A 380 4.55 8.79 -18.68
N THR A 381 5.84 8.53 -18.89
CA THR A 381 6.39 7.93 -20.12
C THR A 381 6.20 6.41 -20.19
N SER A 382 5.61 5.77 -19.17
CA SER A 382 5.48 4.31 -19.11
C SER A 382 4.02 3.84 -19.17
N THR A 383 3.74 2.95 -20.14
CA THR A 383 2.48 2.19 -20.23
C THR A 383 2.39 1.06 -19.19
N VAL A 384 3.49 0.79 -18.48
CA VAL A 384 3.63 -0.33 -17.56
C VAL A 384 3.22 0.04 -16.13
N GLY A 385 2.80 1.28 -15.90
CA GLY A 385 2.39 1.74 -14.56
C GLY A 385 3.55 1.99 -13.60
N THR A 386 4.79 2.07 -14.11
CA THR A 386 5.95 2.52 -13.33
C THR A 386 6.17 3.99 -13.62
N ALA A 387 6.01 4.86 -12.62
CA ALA A 387 6.48 6.24 -12.71
C ALA A 387 7.99 6.23 -12.45
N LYS A 388 8.81 6.25 -13.51
CA LYS A 388 10.29 6.29 -13.38
C LYS A 388 10.83 7.68 -13.03
N LYS A 389 10.00 8.70 -13.23
CA LYS A 389 10.21 10.09 -12.88
C LYS A 389 8.85 10.66 -12.51
N THR A 390 8.75 11.31 -11.37
CA THR A 390 7.54 12.01 -10.97
C THR A 390 7.71 13.54 -11.07
N GLY A 391 8.95 14.02 -11.14
CA GLY A 391 9.26 15.44 -11.31
C GLY A 391 8.85 16.00 -12.68
N VAL A 392 8.35 17.24 -12.69
CA VAL A 392 8.06 18.03 -13.89
C VAL A 392 9.16 19.08 -14.08
N GLU A 393 9.88 19.00 -15.20
CA GLU A 393 10.97 19.92 -15.52
C GLU A 393 10.45 21.37 -15.62
N GLY A 394 11.00 22.27 -14.80
CA GLY A 394 10.56 23.67 -14.71
C GLY A 394 9.42 23.96 -13.73
N LEU A 395 8.81 22.93 -13.11
CA LEU A 395 7.77 23.08 -12.09
C LEU A 395 8.21 22.51 -10.73
N THR A 396 8.77 21.29 -10.71
CA THR A 396 9.26 20.64 -9.47
C THR A 396 10.72 20.21 -9.52
N VAL A 397 11.36 20.29 -10.69
CA VAL A 397 12.81 20.17 -10.85
C VAL A 397 13.32 21.50 -11.39
N PRO A 398 14.38 22.10 -10.82
CA PRO A 398 14.98 23.31 -11.37
C PRO A 398 15.25 23.10 -12.86
N SER A 399 14.74 24.01 -13.71
CA SER A 399 15.04 23.92 -15.13
C SER A 399 16.56 23.97 -15.28
N LYS A 400 17.13 23.09 -16.12
CA LYS A 400 18.55 23.16 -16.42
C LYS A 400 18.82 24.57 -16.94
N VAL A 401 19.51 25.37 -16.13
CA VAL A 401 20.07 26.63 -16.57
C VAL A 401 20.99 26.27 -17.73
N PHE A 402 20.61 26.72 -18.93
CA PHE A 402 21.44 26.62 -20.12
C PHE A 402 22.83 27.18 -19.78
N THR A 403 23.85 26.36 -19.98
CA THR A 403 25.24 26.84 -20.09
C THR A 403 25.60 26.91 -21.56
#